data_AF-A0A3S8YIM9-F1
#
_entry.id   AF-A0A3S8YIM9-F1
#
_cell.length_a   1.000
_cell.length_b   1.000
_cell.length_c   1.000
_cell.angle_alpha   90.00
_cell.angle_beta   90.00
_cell.angle_gamma   90.00
#
_symmetry.space_group_name_H-M   'P 1'
#
loop_
_entity.id
_entity.type
_entity.pdbx_description
1 polymer ?
#
loop_
_entity_poly.entity_id
_entity_poly.type
_entity_poly.pdbx_seq_one_letter_code
_entity_poly.pdbx_strand_id
1 'polypeptide(L)'
;MIYRWRLRPGKEERFREGWHRVTEAILRDCGSYGSRLHRADDGTWVAYARWPDEESRARCAVPDPEGVAMMAEAIEERLPETRLSLVDDLLAEPYVPAATPEPPTWLAH
;
A
#
# COMPACT_ATOMS: atom_id res chain seq x y z
N MET A 1 -8.41 7.31 -2.36
CA MET A 1 -8.97 6.02 -2.85
C MET A 1 -9.01 5.03 -1.71
N ILE A 2 -10.06 4.21 -1.65
CA ILE A 2 -10.14 3.03 -0.77
C ILE A 2 -10.20 1.79 -1.64
N TYR A 3 -9.28 0.86 -1.39
CA TYR A 3 -9.25 -0.47 -1.99
C TYR A 3 -9.48 -1.52 -0.91
N ARG A 4 -10.21 -2.58 -1.24
CA ARG A 4 -10.63 -3.58 -0.26
C ARG A 4 -10.55 -4.99 -0.83
N TRP A 5 -10.09 -5.93 -0.01
CA TRP A 5 -9.87 -7.31 -0.41
C TRP A 5 -10.25 -8.29 0.70
N ARG A 6 -10.81 -9.44 0.31
CA ARG A 6 -10.71 -10.66 1.13
C ARG A 6 -9.52 -11.48 0.62
N LEU A 7 -8.71 -11.96 1.55
CA LEU A 7 -7.51 -12.74 1.24
C LEU A 7 -7.76 -14.21 1.53
N ARG A 8 -7.07 -15.06 0.75
CA ARG A 8 -7.04 -16.49 1.01
C ARG A 8 -6.33 -16.75 2.35
N PRO A 9 -6.85 -17.65 3.22
CA PRO A 9 -6.20 -17.98 4.48
C PRO A 9 -4.75 -18.45 4.28
N GLY A 10 -3.82 -17.90 5.06
CA GLY A 10 -2.40 -18.25 5.01
C GLY A 10 -1.60 -17.55 3.89
N LYS A 11 -2.21 -16.58 3.18
CA LYS A 11 -1.57 -15.78 2.13
C LYS A 11 -1.42 -14.30 2.50
N GLU A 12 -1.76 -13.92 3.72
CA GLU A 12 -1.78 -12.54 4.21
C GLU A 12 -0.40 -11.88 4.12
N GLU A 13 0.66 -12.60 4.48
CA GLU A 13 2.02 -12.07 4.43
C GLU A 13 2.49 -11.85 2.98
N ARG A 14 2.19 -12.80 2.09
CA ARG A 14 2.48 -12.67 0.65
C ARG A 14 1.75 -11.47 0.04
N PHE A 15 0.50 -11.24 0.45
CA PHE A 15 -0.25 -10.05 0.06
C PHE A 15 0.41 -8.78 0.58
N ARG A 16 0.80 -8.75 1.86
CA ARG A 16 1.45 -7.59 2.50
C ARG A 16 2.75 -7.21 1.80
N GLU A 17 3.60 -8.19 1.50
CA GLU A 17 4.83 -7.99 0.73
C GLU A 17 4.53 -7.43 -0.67
N GLY A 18 3.57 -8.03 -1.39
CA GLY A 18 3.23 -7.60 -2.75
C GLY A 18 2.65 -6.19 -2.77
N TRP A 19 1.76 -5.89 -1.83
CA TRP A 19 1.18 -4.57 -1.62
C TRP A 19 2.25 -3.53 -1.29
N HIS A 20 3.22 -3.87 -0.43
CA HIS A 20 4.30 -2.98 -0.07
C HIS A 20 5.14 -2.61 -1.30
N ARG A 21 5.57 -3.60 -2.09
CA ARG A 21 6.33 -3.39 -3.32
C ARG A 21 5.61 -2.51 -4.33
N VAL A 22 4.35 -2.83 -4.62
CA VAL A 22 3.53 -2.03 -5.55
C VAL A 22 3.35 -0.60 -5.02
N THR A 23 3.12 -0.43 -3.71
CA THR A 23 2.95 0.89 -3.11
C THR A 23 4.24 1.73 -3.17
N GLU A 24 5.40 1.13 -2.89
CA GLU A 24 6.70 1.80 -3.03
C GLU A 24 7.00 2.20 -4.47
N ALA A 25 6.68 1.34 -5.43
CA ALA A 25 6.85 1.62 -6.85
C ALA A 25 5.90 2.76 -7.30
N ILE A 26 4.64 2.74 -6.86
CA ILE A 26 3.66 3.82 -7.11
C ILE A 26 4.12 5.16 -6.49
N LEU A 27 4.66 5.13 -5.27
CA LEU A 27 5.23 6.30 -4.60
C LEU A 27 6.37 6.92 -5.41
N ARG A 28 7.27 6.07 -5.92
CA ARG A 28 8.45 6.47 -6.68
C ARG A 28 8.12 6.99 -8.08
N ASP A 29 7.23 6.30 -8.78
CA ASP A 29 7.08 6.46 -10.23
C ASP A 29 5.81 7.22 -10.63
N CYS A 30 4.80 7.29 -9.75
CA CYS A 30 3.48 7.83 -10.07
C CYS A 30 3.08 9.09 -9.27
N GLY A 31 3.93 9.58 -8.37
CA GLY A 31 3.65 10.81 -7.61
C GLY A 31 2.48 10.69 -6.61
N SER A 32 2.18 9.47 -6.18
CA SER A 32 1.25 9.20 -5.07
C SER A 32 1.77 9.81 -3.77
N TYR A 33 0.87 10.09 -2.82
CA TYR A 33 1.25 10.46 -1.44
C TYR A 33 1.33 9.24 -0.52
N GLY A 34 1.28 8.05 -1.10
CA GLY A 34 1.39 6.78 -0.41
C GLY A 34 0.04 6.15 -0.09
N SER A 35 0.13 5.04 0.63
CA SER A 35 -1.02 4.24 1.01
C SER A 35 -0.78 3.59 2.36
N ARG A 36 -1.84 3.46 3.16
CA ARG A 36 -1.82 2.70 4.41
C ARG A 36 -2.68 1.45 4.26
N LEU A 37 -2.12 0.30 4.63
CA LEU A 37 -2.83 -0.97 4.66
C LEU A 37 -3.32 -1.27 6.07
N HIS A 38 -4.59 -1.63 6.19
CA HIS A 38 -5.25 -1.96 7.44
C HIS A 38 -5.94 -3.31 7.34
N ARG A 39 -6.16 -3.94 8.49
CA ARG A 39 -7.10 -5.05 8.63
C ARG A 39 -8.35 -4.53 9.36
N ALA A 40 -9.51 -4.67 8.73
CA ALA A 40 -10.79 -4.34 9.34
C ALA A 40 -11.25 -5.44 10.31
N ASP A 41 -12.26 -5.12 11.12
CA ASP A 41 -12.89 -6.04 12.07
C ASP A 41 -13.67 -7.16 11.39
N ASP A 42 -14.21 -6.91 10.19
CA ASP A 42 -14.88 -7.89 9.33
C ASP A 42 -13.90 -8.82 8.57
N GLY A 43 -12.59 -8.70 8.82
CA GLY A 43 -11.53 -9.48 8.17
C GLY A 43 -11.08 -8.96 6.81
N THR A 44 -11.71 -7.91 6.28
CA THR A 44 -11.29 -7.28 5.02
C THR A 44 -9.96 -6.55 5.19
N TRP A 45 -9.10 -6.65 4.19
CA TRP A 45 -7.89 -5.83 4.08
C TRP A 45 -8.21 -4.56 3.32
N VAL A 46 -7.84 -3.40 3.88
CA VAL A 46 -8.25 -2.08 3.40
C VAL A 46 -7.03 -1.19 3.17
N ALA A 47 -6.81 -0.77 1.93
CA ALA A 47 -5.80 0.24 1.61
C ALA A 47 -6.44 1.61 1.41
N TYR A 48 -5.99 2.59 2.19
CA TYR A 48 -6.28 4.01 1.98
C TYR A 48 -5.11 4.66 1.26
N ALA A 49 -5.29 4.98 -0.02
CA ALA A 49 -4.28 5.62 -0.85
C ALA A 49 -4.64 7.09 -1.13
N ARG A 50 -3.66 7.98 -0.99
CA ARG A 50 -3.78 9.40 -1.29
C ARG A 50 -3.11 9.72 -2.63
N TRP A 51 -3.83 10.45 -3.45
CA TRP A 51 -3.39 10.92 -4.77
C TRP A 51 -3.57 12.43 -4.85
N PRO A 52 -2.72 13.16 -5.59
CA PRO A 52 -2.93 14.58 -5.85
C PRO A 52 -4.24 14.82 -6.61
N ASP A 53 -4.53 13.97 -7.60
CA ASP A 53 -5.71 14.07 -8.46
C ASP A 53 -6.01 12.73 -9.18
N GLU A 54 -7.18 12.64 -9.82
CA GLU A 54 -7.62 11.44 -10.55
C GLU A 54 -6.80 11.19 -11.82
N GLU A 55 -6.26 12.23 -12.45
CA GLU A 55 -5.50 12.11 -13.70
C GLU A 55 -4.13 11.47 -13.44
N SER A 56 -3.44 11.90 -12.39
CA SER A 56 -2.20 11.32 -11.87
C SER A 56 -2.39 9.85 -11.49
N ARG A 57 -3.51 9.50 -10.86
CA ARG A 57 -3.86 8.10 -10.60
C ARG A 57 -4.11 7.31 -11.88
N ALA A 58 -4.87 7.86 -12.82
CA ALA A 58 -5.24 7.17 -14.06
C ALA A 58 -4.06 6.92 -14.99
N ARG A 59 -3.07 7.81 -15.00
CA ARG A 59 -1.82 7.65 -15.78
C ARG A 59 -0.84 6.65 -15.18
N CYS A 60 -0.99 6.31 -13.90
CA CYS A 60 -0.11 5.36 -13.24
C CYS A 60 -0.33 3.95 -13.81
N ALA A 61 0.54 3.54 -14.74
CA ALA A 61 0.66 2.14 -15.12
C ALA A 61 1.25 1.37 -13.93
N VAL A 62 0.59 0.29 -13.49
CA VAL A 62 0.92 -0.41 -12.25
C VAL A 62 2.40 -0.81 -12.23
N PRO A 63 3.24 -0.17 -11.40
CA PRO A 63 4.66 -0.44 -11.38
C PRO A 63 4.91 -1.61 -10.41
N ASP A 64 5.78 -2.54 -10.81
CA ASP A 64 6.06 -3.84 -10.18
C ASP A 64 5.08 -5.00 -10.53
N PRO A 65 5.27 -5.68 -11.67
CA PRO A 65 4.47 -6.84 -12.05
C PRO A 65 4.62 -8.04 -11.10
N GLU A 66 5.73 -8.16 -10.38
CA GLU A 66 5.94 -9.24 -9.41
C GLU A 66 5.03 -9.00 -8.19
N GLY A 67 5.07 -7.81 -7.61
CA GLY A 67 4.19 -7.42 -6.51
C GLY A 67 2.71 -7.54 -6.88
N VAL A 68 2.35 -7.19 -8.12
CA VAL A 68 0.99 -7.41 -8.65
C VAL A 68 0.62 -8.90 -8.66
N ALA A 69 1.50 -9.77 -9.12
CA ALA A 69 1.27 -11.22 -9.12
C ALA A 69 1.12 -11.76 -7.70
N MET A 70 1.98 -11.32 -6.77
CA MET A 70 1.91 -11.67 -5.34
C MET A 70 0.56 -11.33 -4.72
N MET A 71 0.08 -10.11 -4.97
CA MET A 71 -1.25 -9.69 -4.52
C MET A 71 -2.34 -10.54 -5.18
N ALA A 72 -2.26 -10.74 -6.50
CA ALA A 72 -3.27 -11.49 -7.25
C ALA A 72 -3.43 -12.94 -6.78
N GLU A 73 -2.33 -13.62 -6.46
CA GLU A 73 -2.33 -14.98 -5.89
C GLU A 73 -3.00 -15.04 -4.51
N ALA A 74 -2.80 -14.01 -3.69
CA ALA A 74 -3.29 -13.96 -2.33
C ALA A 74 -4.75 -13.50 -2.20
N ILE A 75 -5.27 -12.75 -3.18
CA ILE A 75 -6.64 -12.25 -3.17
C ILE A 75 -7.63 -13.37 -3.48
N GLU A 76 -8.63 -13.51 -2.62
CA GLU A 76 -9.82 -14.33 -2.87
C GLU A 76 -10.91 -13.50 -3.55
N GLU A 77 -11.13 -12.27 -3.08
CA GLU A 77 -12.15 -11.35 -3.60
C GLU A 77 -11.63 -9.91 -3.61
N ARG A 78 -11.88 -9.20 -4.72
CA ARG A 78 -11.70 -7.74 -4.82
C ARG A 78 -13.04 -7.08 -4.62
N LEU A 79 -13.18 -6.27 -3.58
CA LEU A 79 -14.41 -5.49 -3.35
C LEU A 79 -14.37 -4.18 -4.18
N PRO A 80 -15.52 -3.57 -4.46
CA PRO A 80 -15.57 -2.32 -5.23
C PRO A 80 -14.71 -1.22 -4.62
N GLU A 81 -13.94 -0.56 -5.50
CA GLU A 81 -13.15 0.62 -5.16
C GLU A 81 -14.05 1.77 -4.74
N THR A 82 -13.61 2.56 -3.77
CA THR A 82 -14.32 3.78 -3.36
C THR A 82 -13.46 5.01 -3.63
N ARG A 83 -13.96 5.89 -4.48
CA ARG A 83 -13.39 7.24 -4.68
C ARG A 83 -13.83 8.13 -3.53
N LEU A 84 -12.89 8.91 -3.00
CA LEU A 84 -13.14 9.85 -1.91
C LEU A 84 -12.72 11.25 -2.36
N SER A 85 -13.54 12.24 -2.04
CA SER A 85 -13.18 13.66 -2.14
C SER A 85 -12.82 14.17 -0.74
N LEU A 86 -11.71 14.89 -0.62
CA LEU A 86 -11.27 15.48 0.64
C LEU A 86 -12.19 16.66 0.97
N VAL A 87 -12.88 16.60 2.11
CA VAL A 87 -13.76 17.68 2.59
C VAL A 87 -13.11 18.47 3.72
N ASP A 88 -12.33 17.79 4.57
CA ASP A 88 -11.54 18.37 5.66
C ASP A 88 -10.34 17.45 5.95
N ASP A 89 -9.21 17.99 6.42
CA ASP A 89 -7.99 17.23 6.72
C ASP A 89 -7.41 17.61 8.09
N LEU A 90 -7.60 16.72 9.06
CA LEU A 90 -7.03 16.80 10.41
C LEU A 90 -6.14 15.58 10.72
N LEU A 91 -5.64 14.92 9.67
CA LEU A 91 -4.86 13.69 9.82
C LEU A 91 -3.45 14.01 10.32
N ALA A 92 -3.24 13.86 11.63
CA ALA A 92 -1.93 13.93 12.24
C ALA A 92 -1.27 12.55 12.25
N GLU A 93 -0.18 12.39 11.50
CA GLU A 93 0.66 11.18 11.60
C GLU A 93 1.54 11.27 12.85
N PRO A 94 1.62 10.21 13.67
CA PRO A 94 2.63 10.16 14.71
C PRO A 94 4.01 10.16 14.04
N TYR A 95 4.94 10.98 14.54
CA TYR A 95 6.33 10.94 14.08
C TYR A 95 6.92 9.55 14.36
N VAL A 96 7.17 8.78 13.32
CA VAL A 96 7.98 7.56 13.39
C VAL A 96 9.37 7.95 12.90
N PRO A 97 10.38 8.11 13.77
CA PRO A 97 11.74 8.31 13.30
C PRO A 97 12.11 7.15 12.37
N ALA A 98 12.75 7.45 11.25
CA ALA A 98 13.26 6.43 10.34
C ALA A 98 14.07 5.42 11.15
N ALA A 99 13.86 4.12 10.90
CA ALA A 99 14.68 3.08 11.48
C ALA A 99 16.15 3.46 11.21
N THR A 100 16.93 3.63 12.26
CA THR A 100 18.35 3.93 12.12
C THR A 100 18.93 2.74 11.36
N PRO A 101 19.52 2.93 10.16
CA PRO A 101 20.12 1.81 9.46
C PRO A 101 21.15 1.20 10.41
N GLU A 102 21.03 -0.10 10.68
CA GLU A 102 22.04 -0.76 11.50
C GLU A 102 23.40 -0.53 10.84
N PRO A 103 24.42 -0.09 11.61
CA PRO A 103 25.73 0.09 11.03
C PRO A 103 26.17 -1.24 10.46
N PRO A 104 26.76 -1.23 9.26
CA PRO A 104 27.11 -2.47 8.61
C PRO A 104 28.07 -3.30 9.46
N THR A 105 27.89 -4.62 9.42
CA THR A 105 28.56 -5.60 10.29
C THR A 105 30.09 -5.64 10.14
N TRP A 106 30.66 -4.97 9.13
CA TRP A 106 32.11 -4.87 8.90
C TRP A 106 32.79 -3.70 9.63
N LEU A 107 32.06 -2.89 10.41
CA LEU A 107 32.63 -1.84 11.27
C LEU A 107 33.00 -2.34 12.69
N ALA A 108 32.80 -3.63 12.99
CA ALA A 108 33.14 -4.23 14.27
C ALA A 108 34.47 -5.01 14.22
N HIS A 109 35.57 -4.38 13.79
CA HIS A 109 36.93 -4.89 13.94
C HIS A 109 37.93 -3.76 14.19
#